data_AF-A0A846EBI7-F1
#
_entry.id   AF-A0A846EBI7-F1
#
_cell.length_a   1.000
_cell.length_b   1.000
_cell.length_c   1.000
_cell.angle_alpha   90.00
_cell.angle_beta   90.00
_cell.angle_gamma   90.00
#
_symmetry.space_group_name_H-M   'P 1'
#
loop_
_entity.id
_entity.type
_entity.pdbx_description
1 polymer ?
#
loop_
_entity_poly.entity_id
_entity_poly.type
_entity_poly.pdbx_seq_one_letter_code
_entity_poly.pdbx_strand_id
1 'polypeptide(L)'
;MAASEEFKQAIKAGNLKQALQLAISEAPEIEITTWVSAANPYHPTQPAPDKVLPGYQMRTRINIVEGDIDTEVGSQFVGNGPYTNLREFHVQQIWESREMIQKNLENLQQLFAILGHTLPKLTQTSELDASEQSQSHLLNASEV
;
A
#
# COMPACT_ATOMS: atom_id res chain seq x y z
N MET A 1 -8.22 2.95 14.25
CA MET A 1 -7.44 2.50 15.44
C MET A 1 -7.62 1.00 15.69
N ALA A 2 -8.82 0.42 15.62
CA ALA A 2 -9.05 -1.03 15.81
C ALA A 2 -8.27 -1.91 14.82
N ALA A 3 -8.33 -1.60 13.51
CA ALA A 3 -7.67 -2.41 12.48
C ALA A 3 -6.13 -2.44 12.58
N SER A 4 -5.50 -1.41 13.14
CA SER A 4 -4.04 -1.40 13.35
C SER A 4 -3.63 -2.39 14.46
N GLU A 5 -4.43 -2.50 15.53
CA GLU A 5 -4.15 -3.43 16.62
C GLU A 5 -4.47 -4.88 16.22
N GLU A 6 -5.55 -5.09 15.48
CA GLU A 6 -5.88 -6.38 14.88
C GLU A 6 -4.82 -6.85 13.87
N PHE A 7 -4.26 -5.91 13.08
CA PHE A 7 -3.14 -6.21 12.17
C PHE A 7 -1.92 -6.70 12.95
N LYS A 8 -1.51 -5.96 14.00
CA LYS A 8 -0.37 -6.33 14.84
C LYS A 8 -0.58 -7.69 15.53
N GLN A 9 -1.80 -7.99 15.96
CA GLN A 9 -2.14 -9.29 16.54
C GLN A 9 -2.05 -10.42 15.51
N ALA A 10 -2.57 -10.21 14.30
CA ALA A 10 -2.48 -11.20 13.22
C ALA A 10 -1.02 -11.49 12.83
N ILE A 11 -0.16 -10.46 12.78
CA ILE A 11 1.30 -10.65 12.58
C ILE A 11 1.92 -11.45 13.73
N LYS A 12 1.64 -11.09 14.99
CA LYS A 12 2.18 -11.78 16.17
C LYS A 12 1.73 -13.24 16.26
N ALA A 13 0.52 -13.55 15.83
CA ALA A 13 -0.02 -14.91 15.79
C ALA A 13 0.48 -15.73 14.59
N GLY A 14 1.34 -15.17 13.74
CA GLY A 14 1.79 -15.82 12.50
C GLY A 14 0.70 -15.93 11.42
N ASN A 15 -0.46 -15.31 11.63
CA ASN A 15 -1.58 -15.33 10.68
C ASN A 15 -1.43 -14.23 9.62
N LEU A 16 -0.38 -14.35 8.80
CA LEU A 16 0.01 -13.36 7.79
C LEU A 16 -1.08 -13.13 6.74
N LYS A 17 -1.87 -14.16 6.41
CA LYS A 17 -3.01 -14.04 5.48
C LYS A 17 -4.07 -13.08 6.02
N GLN A 18 -4.42 -13.20 7.30
CA GLN A 18 -5.41 -12.32 7.94
C GLN A 18 -4.88 -10.89 8.09
N ALA A 19 -3.60 -10.73 8.44
CA ALA A 19 -2.97 -9.42 8.51
C ALA A 19 -2.98 -8.71 7.14
N LEU A 20 -2.68 -9.43 6.06
CA LEU A 20 -2.71 -8.88 4.70
C LEU A 20 -4.13 -8.51 4.26
N GLN A 21 -5.12 -9.36 4.53
CA GLN A 21 -6.53 -9.04 4.23
C GLN A 21 -6.99 -7.76 4.94
N LEU A 22 -6.61 -7.60 6.21
CA LEU A 22 -6.97 -6.43 7.01
C LEU A 22 -6.25 -5.15 6.55
N ALA A 23 -4.98 -5.24 6.18
CA ALA A 23 -4.24 -4.10 5.65
C ALA A 23 -4.80 -3.63 4.30
N ILE A 24 -5.19 -4.57 3.42
CA ILE A 24 -5.77 -4.27 2.12
C ILE A 24 -7.19 -3.70 2.25
N SER A 25 -7.99 -4.15 3.23
CA SER A 25 -9.35 -3.65 3.44
C SER A 25 -9.41 -2.21 3.97
N GLU A 26 -8.36 -1.74 4.64
CA GLU A 26 -8.36 -0.43 5.33
C GLU A 26 -7.80 0.72 4.49
N ALA A 27 -7.08 0.46 3.40
CA ALA A 27 -6.53 1.53 2.56
C ALA A 27 -6.55 1.16 1.06
N PRO A 28 -7.73 1.08 0.43
CA PRO A 28 -7.83 0.67 -0.96
C PRO A 28 -7.83 1.83 -1.96
N GLU A 29 -7.77 3.10 -1.55
CA GLU A 29 -7.98 4.22 -2.48
C GLU A 29 -6.69 4.90 -2.95
N ILE A 30 -6.52 5.00 -4.27
CA ILE A 30 -5.49 5.84 -4.90
C ILE A 30 -6.18 7.07 -5.45
N GLU A 31 -5.67 8.25 -5.12
CA GLU A 31 -6.10 9.51 -5.75
C GLU A 31 -4.98 10.07 -6.64
N ILE A 32 -5.27 10.27 -7.92
CA ILE A 32 -4.38 10.88 -8.89
C ILE A 32 -4.99 12.21 -9.30
N THR A 33 -4.29 13.31 -9.03
CA THR A 33 -4.74 14.66 -9.39
C THR A 33 -3.75 15.31 -10.35
N THR A 34 -4.23 15.72 -11.52
CA THR A 34 -3.49 16.55 -12.46
C THR A 34 -4.16 17.92 -12.53
N TRP A 35 -3.40 18.97 -12.25
CA TRP A 35 -3.89 20.35 -12.26
C TRP A 35 -2.85 21.28 -12.85
N VAL A 36 -3.30 22.43 -13.35
CA VAL A 36 -2.41 23.47 -13.86
C VAL A 36 -2.29 24.57 -12.82
N SER A 37 -1.06 24.83 -12.38
CA SER A 37 -0.79 25.93 -11.44
C SER A 37 -0.86 27.27 -12.15
N ALA A 38 -1.62 28.20 -11.57
CA ALA A 38 -1.65 29.60 -12.00
C ALA A 38 -0.45 30.42 -11.50
N ALA A 39 0.48 29.79 -10.75
CA ALA A 39 1.67 30.48 -10.25
C ALA A 39 2.55 30.92 -11.44
N ASN A 40 2.71 32.24 -11.58
CA ASN A 40 3.61 32.81 -12.58
C ASN A 40 5.07 32.61 -12.10
N PRO A 41 5.91 31.83 -12.80
CA PRO A 41 7.31 31.64 -12.42
C PRO A 41 8.12 32.95 -12.47
N TYR A 42 7.60 33.99 -13.12
CA TYR A 42 8.20 35.31 -13.21
C TYR A 42 7.64 36.31 -12.17
N HIS A 43 6.61 35.94 -11.41
CA HIS A 43 6.04 36.75 -10.33
C HIS A 43 5.68 35.85 -9.12
N PRO A 44 6.67 35.50 -8.29
CA PRO A 44 6.53 34.53 -7.19
C PRO A 44 5.69 35.03 -5.99
N THR A 45 5.11 36.22 -6.06
CA THR A 45 4.36 36.84 -4.96
C THR A 45 2.90 36.40 -4.87
N GLN A 46 2.39 35.63 -5.83
CA GLN A 46 1.07 34.99 -5.70
C GLN A 46 1.23 33.58 -5.14
N PRO A 47 0.83 33.33 -3.87
CA PRO A 47 0.76 31.98 -3.37
C PRO A 47 -0.20 31.18 -4.28
N ALA A 48 0.23 29.99 -4.68
CA ALA A 48 -0.68 29.05 -5.32
C ALA A 48 -1.88 28.85 -4.37
N PRO A 49 -3.12 28.86 -4.87
CA PRO A 49 -4.28 28.68 -4.02
C PRO A 49 -4.16 27.35 -3.25
N ASP A 50 -4.46 27.37 -1.95
CA ASP A 50 -4.40 26.18 -1.07
C ASP A 50 -5.28 25.02 -1.57
N LYS A 51 -6.23 25.30 -2.47
CA LYS A 51 -7.08 24.32 -3.14
C LYS A 51 -7.24 24.66 -4.61
N VAL A 52 -7.08 23.65 -5.47
CA VAL A 52 -7.37 23.77 -6.90
C VAL A 52 -8.87 23.99 -7.09
N LEU A 53 -9.24 24.96 -7.93
CA LEU A 53 -10.64 25.25 -8.22
C LEU A 53 -11.30 24.08 -8.98
N PRO A 54 -12.56 23.71 -8.65
CA PRO A 54 -13.33 22.76 -9.44
C PRO A 54 -13.36 23.19 -10.91
N GLY A 55 -13.10 22.26 -11.83
CA GLY A 55 -12.98 22.55 -13.26
C GLY A 55 -11.55 22.81 -13.78
N TYR A 56 -10.58 23.02 -12.89
CA TYR A 56 -9.14 23.24 -13.21
C TYR A 56 -8.25 22.05 -12.86
N GLN A 57 -8.85 20.88 -12.61
CA GLN A 57 -8.14 19.63 -12.41
C GLN A 57 -8.80 18.48 -13.15
N MET A 58 -8.03 17.42 -13.33
CA MET A 58 -8.52 16.06 -13.49
C MET A 58 -8.18 15.31 -12.21
N ARG A 59 -9.16 14.62 -11.65
CA ARG A 59 -8.97 13.80 -10.43
C ARG A 59 -9.53 12.42 -10.70
N THR A 60 -8.70 11.40 -10.52
CA THR A 60 -9.11 10.01 -10.59
C THR A 60 -8.95 9.35 -9.23
N ARG A 61 -9.99 8.68 -8.78
CA ARG A 61 -10.03 7.84 -7.57
C ARG A 61 -10.16 6.39 -7.99
N ILE A 62 -9.30 5.54 -7.46
CA ILE A 62 -9.25 4.12 -7.79
C ILE A 62 -9.40 3.34 -6.51
N ASN A 63 -10.46 2.56 -6.40
CA ASN A 63 -10.57 1.52 -5.38
C ASN A 63 -9.77 0.29 -5.88
N ILE A 64 -8.61 0.04 -5.28
CA ILE A 64 -7.72 -1.07 -5.61
C ILE A 64 -8.36 -2.43 -5.34
N VAL A 65 -9.29 -2.50 -4.38
CA VAL A 65 -9.94 -3.76 -3.96
C VAL A 65 -11.13 -4.10 -4.84
N GLU A 66 -12.02 -3.14 -5.07
CA GLU A 66 -13.22 -3.34 -5.87
C GLU A 66 -12.95 -3.15 -7.37
N GLY A 67 -11.88 -2.45 -7.72
CA GLY A 67 -11.52 -2.12 -9.10
C GLY A 67 -12.28 -0.91 -9.65
N ASP A 68 -13.07 -0.22 -8.82
CA ASP A 68 -13.86 0.94 -9.21
C ASP A 68 -12.96 2.15 -9.49
N ILE A 69 -13.29 2.87 -10.57
CA ILE A 69 -12.59 4.08 -11.00
C ILE A 69 -13.60 5.19 -11.18
N ASP A 70 -13.41 6.28 -10.43
CA ASP A 70 -14.16 7.52 -10.57
C ASP A 70 -13.22 8.62 -11.06
N THR A 71 -13.55 9.21 -12.22
CA THR A 71 -12.75 10.26 -12.85
C THR A 71 -13.57 11.53 -13.03
N GLU A 72 -13.16 12.58 -12.33
CA GLU A 72 -13.62 13.95 -12.53
C GLU A 72 -12.71 14.64 -13.55
N VAL A 73 -13.29 15.17 -14.62
CA VAL A 73 -12.55 15.94 -15.65
C VAL A 73 -13.09 17.36 -15.69
N GLY A 74 -12.22 18.32 -15.34
CA GLY A 74 -12.56 19.73 -15.42
C GLY A 74 -12.80 20.23 -16.84
N SER A 75 -13.65 21.25 -16.98
CA SER A 75 -14.06 21.79 -18.29
C SER A 75 -12.90 22.32 -19.14
N GLN A 76 -11.79 22.73 -18.53
CA GLN A 76 -10.60 23.20 -19.24
C GLN A 76 -9.83 22.06 -19.95
N PHE A 77 -10.14 20.80 -19.63
CA PHE A 77 -9.50 19.59 -20.16
C PHE A 77 -10.41 18.81 -21.15
N VAL A 78 -11.54 19.39 -21.57
CA VAL A 78 -12.50 18.78 -22.52
C VAL A 78 -12.71 19.60 -23.79
N GLY A 79 -13.03 18.93 -24.90
CA GLY A 79 -13.33 19.57 -26.18
C GLY A 79 -12.12 20.35 -26.73
N ASN A 80 -12.32 21.65 -26.97
CA ASN A 80 -11.25 22.58 -27.39
C ASN A 80 -10.67 23.37 -26.20
N GLY A 81 -10.80 22.83 -24.98
CA GLY A 81 -10.25 23.44 -23.77
C GLY A 81 -8.72 23.57 -23.85
N PRO A 82 -8.13 24.59 -23.19
CA PRO A 82 -6.72 24.93 -23.31
C PRO A 82 -5.77 23.82 -22.81
N TYR A 83 -6.27 22.90 -21.98
CA TYR A 83 -5.48 21.82 -21.37
C TYR A 83 -5.88 20.43 -21.84
N THR A 84 -6.62 20.33 -22.96
CA THR A 84 -7.10 19.04 -23.49
C THR A 84 -5.96 18.03 -23.71
N ASN A 85 -4.77 18.51 -24.11
CA ASN A 85 -3.60 17.65 -24.32
C ASN A 85 -3.06 17.02 -23.03
N LEU A 86 -3.35 17.59 -21.85
CA LEU A 86 -2.95 17.00 -20.57
C LEU A 86 -3.78 15.77 -20.20
N ARG A 87 -4.89 15.53 -20.89
CA ARG A 87 -5.72 14.35 -20.64
C ARG A 87 -4.95 13.06 -20.90
N GLU A 88 -4.21 13.00 -22.01
CA GLU A 88 -3.41 11.81 -22.34
C GLU A 88 -2.35 11.56 -21.27
N PHE A 89 -1.67 12.62 -20.81
CA PHE A 89 -0.74 12.55 -19.69
C PHE A 89 -1.43 12.00 -18.41
N HIS A 90 -2.60 12.49 -18.04
CA HIS A 90 -3.33 12.01 -16.86
C HIS A 90 -3.72 10.53 -16.99
N VAL A 91 -4.24 10.13 -18.15
CA VAL A 91 -4.57 8.73 -18.45
C VAL A 91 -3.33 7.84 -18.35
N GLN A 92 -2.19 8.29 -18.87
CA GLN A 92 -0.93 7.57 -18.77
C GLN A 92 -0.51 7.39 -17.29
N GLN A 93 -0.59 8.45 -16.47
CA GLN A 93 -0.28 8.36 -15.05
C GLN A 93 -1.20 7.38 -14.30
N ILE A 94 -2.48 7.29 -14.68
CA ILE A 94 -3.40 6.28 -14.13
C ILE A 94 -2.90 4.86 -14.44
N TRP A 95 -2.53 4.58 -15.69
CA TRP A 95 -2.07 3.25 -16.10
C TRP A 95 -0.75 2.87 -15.44
N GLU A 96 0.24 3.76 -15.46
CA GLU A 96 1.56 3.53 -14.85
C GLU A 96 1.42 3.29 -13.33
N SER A 97 0.59 4.09 -12.65
CA SER A 97 0.32 3.92 -11.22
C SER A 97 -0.31 2.56 -10.92
N ARG A 98 -1.29 2.15 -11.73
CA ARG A 98 -1.97 0.86 -11.56
C ARG A 98 -1.02 -0.32 -11.74
N GLU A 99 -0.17 -0.30 -12.78
CA GLU A 99 0.83 -1.33 -13.01
C GLU A 99 1.82 -1.42 -11.84
N MET A 100 2.32 -0.28 -11.36
CA MET A 100 3.25 -0.22 -10.23
C MET A 100 2.62 -0.80 -8.95
N ILE A 101 1.35 -0.50 -8.68
CA ILE A 101 0.67 -0.97 -7.47
C ILE A 101 0.37 -2.46 -7.56
N GLN A 102 -0.05 -2.98 -8.71
CA GLN A 102 -0.19 -4.42 -8.92
C GLN A 102 1.13 -5.15 -8.63
N LYS A 103 2.24 -4.65 -9.18
CA LYS A 103 3.57 -5.21 -8.93
C LYS A 103 3.96 -5.14 -7.44
N ASN A 104 3.66 -4.04 -6.76
CA ASN A 104 3.95 -3.91 -5.33
C ASN A 104 3.13 -4.90 -4.49
N LEU A 105 1.85 -5.11 -4.82
CA LEU A 105 0.99 -6.09 -4.15
C LEU A 105 1.49 -7.53 -4.38
N GLU A 106 1.89 -7.87 -5.60
CA GLU A 106 2.50 -9.16 -5.92
C GLU A 106 3.80 -9.38 -5.12
N ASN A 107 4.68 -8.38 -5.06
CA ASN A 107 5.91 -8.44 -4.29
C ASN A 107 5.63 -8.64 -2.79
N LEU A 108 4.66 -7.91 -2.25
CA LEU A 108 4.25 -8.07 -0.86
C LEU A 108 3.71 -9.49 -0.60
N GLN A 109 2.87 -10.02 -1.49
CA GLN A 109 2.37 -11.39 -1.38
C GLN A 109 3.51 -12.41 -1.37
N GLN A 110 4.52 -12.24 -2.22
CA GLN A 110 5.71 -13.11 -2.25
C GLN A 110 6.52 -13.02 -0.96
N LEU A 111 6.76 -11.80 -0.45
CA LEU A 111 7.45 -11.60 0.82
C LEU A 111 6.70 -12.26 1.99
N PHE A 112 5.37 -12.11 2.02
CA PHE A 112 4.53 -12.77 3.02
C PHE A 112 4.57 -14.29 2.92
N ALA A 113 4.59 -14.86 1.71
CA ALA A 113 4.75 -16.30 1.53
C ALA A 113 6.10 -16.78 2.09
N ILE A 114 7.20 -16.08 1.79
CA ILE A 114 8.53 -16.39 2.31
C ILE A 114 8.55 -16.33 3.84
N LEU A 115 8.04 -15.24 4.43
CA LEU A 115 7.96 -15.06 5.88
C LEU A 115 7.10 -16.15 6.53
N GLY A 116 5.99 -16.52 5.91
CA GLY A 116 5.12 -17.60 6.39
C GLY A 116 5.79 -18.96 6.39
N HIS A 117 6.77 -19.20 5.51
CA HIS A 117 7.54 -20.44 5.50
C HIS A 117 8.76 -20.42 6.44
N THR A 118 9.34 -19.25 6.72
CA THR A 118 10.54 -19.13 7.57
C THR A 118 10.22 -18.97 9.05
N LEU A 119 9.15 -18.27 9.43
CA LEU A 119 8.77 -18.07 10.83
C LEU A 119 8.49 -19.39 11.59
N PRO A 120 7.68 -20.32 11.05
CA PRO A 120 7.41 -21.60 11.73
C PRO A 120 8.69 -22.43 11.89
N LYS A 121 9.58 -22.39 10.88
CA LYS A 121 10.88 -23.06 10.94
C LYS A 121 11.75 -22.51 12.08
N LEU A 122 11.83 -21.19 12.23
CA LEU A 122 12.61 -20.56 13.31
C LEU A 122 12.03 -20.85 14.70
N THR A 123 10.72 -21.04 14.81
CA THR A 123 10.06 -21.36 16.09
C THR A 123 10.30 -22.84 16.46
N GLN A 124 10.27 -23.75 15.48
CA GLN A 124 10.56 -25.17 15.70
C GLN A 124 12.03 -25.46 16.07
N THR A 125 13.01 -24.78 15.45
CA THR A 125 14.42 -25.00 15.83
C THR A 125 14.69 -24.58 17.28
N SER A 126 14.02 -23.52 17.74
CA SER A 126 14.20 -23.01 19.11
C SER A 126 13.58 -23.92 20.18
N GLU A 127 12.51 -24.67 19.85
CA GLU A 127 11.90 -25.66 20.76
C GLU A 127 12.68 -26.98 20.79
N LEU A 128 13.24 -27.40 19.64
CA LEU A 128 14.08 -28.59 19.56
C LEU A 128 15.35 -28.42 20.40
N ASP A 129 16.06 -27.29 20.30
CA ASP A 129 17.24 -27.00 21.12
C ASP A 129 16.92 -26.94 22.63
N ALA A 130 15.76 -26.39 23.03
CA ALA A 130 15.34 -26.32 24.43
C ALA A 130 14.96 -27.70 25.01
N SER A 131 14.40 -28.58 24.18
CA SER A 131 14.03 -29.94 24.57
C SER A 131 15.24 -30.88 24.70
N GLU A 132 16.26 -30.74 23.85
CA GLU A 132 17.52 -31.49 23.95
C GLU A 132 18.37 -31.06 25.17
N GLN A 133 18.35 -29.77 25.52
CA GLN A 133 19.00 -29.28 26.74
C GLN A 133 18.33 -29.77 28.04
N SER A 134 17.00 -29.94 28.03
CA SER A 134 16.28 -30.45 29.20
C SER A 134 16.48 -31.96 29.43
N GLN A 135 16.61 -32.74 28.34
CA GLN A 135 16.88 -34.19 28.46
C GLN A 135 18.32 -34.49 28.88
N SER A 136 19.31 -33.72 28.42
CA SER A 136 20.71 -33.87 28.85
C SER A 136 20.91 -33.51 30.33
N HIS A 137 20.16 -32.55 30.86
CA HIS A 137 20.20 -32.18 32.27
C HIS A 137 19.59 -33.24 33.21
N LEU A 138 18.55 -33.96 32.75
CA LEU A 138 17.90 -35.04 33.52
C LEU A 138 18.75 -36.32 33.57
N LEU A 139 19.52 -36.62 32.52
CA LEU A 139 20.42 -37.77 32.48
C LEU A 139 21.62 -37.59 33.43
N ASN A 140 22.15 -36.37 33.57
CA ASN A 140 23.26 -36.08 34.49
C ASN A 140 22.85 -36.04 35.99
N ALA A 141 21.56 -35.94 36.30
CA ALA A 141 21.05 -35.86 37.67
C ALA A 141 20.74 -37.23 38.30
N SER A 142 20.81 -38.33 37.54
CA SER A 142 20.55 -39.69 38.03
C SER A 142 21.82 -40.49 38.40
N GLU A 143 23.01 -39.88 38.34
CA GLU A 143 24.31 -40.52 38.66
C GLU A 143 24.96 -40.02 39.96
N VAL A 144 24.22 -39.41 40.90
CA VAL A 144 24.75 -39.00 42.22
C VAL A 144 24.02 -39.70 43.36
#